data_AF-A0A957FRR1-F1
#
_entry.id   AF-A0A957FRR1-F1
#
_cell.length_a   1.000
_cell.length_b   1.000
_cell.length_c   1.000
_cell.angle_alpha   90.00
_cell.angle_beta   90.00
_cell.angle_gamma   90.00
#
_symmetry.space_group_name_H-M   'P 1'
#
loop_
_entity.id
_entity.type
_entity.pdbx_description
1 polymer ?
#
loop_
_entity_poly.entity_id
_entity_poly.type
_entity_poly.pdbx_seq_one_letter_code
_entity_poly.pdbx_strand_id
1 'polypeptide(L)'
;MNPVRFSGILILVLALAGAGLNYAQTYSGPLDWPTFLGNFLIMLAPELAGIALTVLVLDYLAEKRAERTLRWQLVHEMGSHNNFVALRAVYELRQRGWLMDGTLENVPLHHADLTNANLANATLCHADLQNAQLVRAELQNADLRETDLHGTNLTEANLQNANLLNSNVTAEQLAQVYSLENATLPDGRINQGQRLASLAPLAQLDELDELVA
;
A
#
# COMPACT_ATOMS: atom_id res chain seq x y z
N MET A 1 1.24 20.00 -3.85
CA MET A 1 0.21 21.04 -3.62
C MET A 1 -0.92 20.78 -4.62
N ASN A 2 -2.08 20.29 -4.17
CA ASN A 2 -3.14 19.79 -5.05
C ASN A 2 -3.96 20.96 -5.68
N PRO A 3 -4.10 21.02 -7.02
CA PRO A 3 -4.87 22.06 -7.70
C PRO A 3 -6.39 21.98 -7.45
N VAL A 4 -6.90 20.83 -6.97
CA VAL A 4 -8.34 20.58 -6.75
C VAL A 4 -8.91 21.39 -5.58
N ARG A 5 -8.11 21.70 -4.56
CA ARG A 5 -8.57 22.45 -3.37
C ARG A 5 -9.03 23.88 -3.69
N PHE A 6 -8.48 24.50 -4.72
CA PHE A 6 -8.85 25.88 -5.09
C PHE A 6 -10.10 25.94 -5.95
N SER A 7 -10.35 24.94 -6.81
CA SER A 7 -11.51 24.97 -7.72
C SER A 7 -12.85 24.88 -6.99
N GLY A 8 -12.96 24.05 -5.94
CA GLY A 8 -14.21 23.91 -5.17
C GLY A 8 -14.58 25.19 -4.40
N ILE A 9 -13.60 25.79 -3.72
CA ILE A 9 -13.78 27.05 -2.99
C ILE A 9 -14.10 28.20 -3.95
N LEU A 10 -13.44 28.26 -5.10
CA LEU A 10 -13.70 29.30 -6.10
C LEU A 10 -15.13 29.22 -6.67
N ILE A 11 -15.62 28.02 -6.98
CA ILE A 11 -16.99 27.81 -7.46
C ILE A 11 -18.01 28.24 -6.38
N LEU A 12 -17.75 27.91 -5.11
CA LEU A 12 -18.58 28.31 -3.98
C LEU A 12 -18.67 29.84 -3.86
N VAL A 13 -17.53 30.53 -3.96
CA VAL A 13 -17.46 32.00 -3.90
C VAL A 13 -18.21 32.65 -5.05
N LEU A 14 -18.10 32.11 -6.27
CA LEU A 14 -18.82 32.62 -7.44
C LEU A 14 -20.34 32.41 -7.33
N ALA A 15 -20.78 31.26 -6.82
CA ALA A 15 -22.20 30.98 -6.59
C ALA A 15 -22.80 31.93 -5.53
N LEU A 16 -22.07 32.18 -4.45
CA LEU A 16 -22.43 33.15 -3.41
C LEU A 16 -22.59 34.57 -3.95
N ALA A 17 -21.64 35.01 -4.79
CA ALA A 17 -21.70 36.32 -5.43
C ALA A 17 -22.92 36.45 -6.36
N GLY A 18 -23.22 35.41 -7.15
CA GLY A 18 -24.40 35.37 -8.02
C GLY A 18 -25.73 35.42 -7.25
N ALA A 19 -25.85 34.64 -6.16
CA ALA A 19 -27.03 34.65 -5.30
C ALA A 19 -27.25 36.02 -4.63
N GLY A 20 -26.17 36.67 -4.20
CA GLY A 20 -26.20 38.02 -3.62
C GLY A 20 -26.68 39.08 -4.60
N LEU A 21 -26.19 39.03 -5.83
CA LEU A 21 -26.63 39.93 -6.90
C LEU A 21 -28.12 39.75 -7.23
N ASN A 22 -28.61 38.50 -7.27
CA ASN A 22 -30.01 38.23 -7.58
C ASN A 22 -30.94 38.69 -6.45
N TYR A 23 -30.57 38.43 -5.19
CA TYR A 23 -31.32 38.89 -4.03
C TYR A 23 -31.41 40.43 -3.97
N ALA A 24 -30.33 41.12 -4.31
CA ALA A 24 -30.30 42.59 -4.38
C ALA A 24 -31.30 43.16 -5.40
N GLN A 25 -31.58 42.45 -6.50
CA GLN A 25 -32.56 42.90 -7.50
C GLN A 25 -34.02 42.76 -7.03
N THR A 26 -34.29 41.78 -6.16
CA THR A 26 -35.64 41.52 -5.61
C THR A 26 -35.92 42.21 -4.28
N TYR A 27 -34.90 42.82 -3.67
CA TYR A 27 -35.02 43.48 -2.37
C TYR A 27 -35.80 44.80 -2.50
N SER A 28 -37.00 44.84 -1.92
CA SER A 28 -37.91 46.00 -1.99
C SER A 28 -37.88 46.88 -0.72
N GLY A 29 -36.95 46.64 0.21
CA GLY A 29 -36.81 47.42 1.45
C GLY A 29 -35.93 48.67 1.28
N PRO A 30 -35.98 49.62 2.23
CA PRO A 30 -34.96 50.67 2.31
C PRO A 30 -33.57 50.03 2.46
N LEU A 31 -32.56 50.57 1.77
CA LEU A 31 -31.22 49.98 1.73
C LEU A 31 -30.50 50.15 3.09
N ASP A 32 -30.83 49.27 4.03
CA ASP A 32 -30.21 49.12 5.33
C ASP A 32 -29.32 47.87 5.31
N TRP A 33 -28.01 48.08 5.28
CA TRP A 33 -27.01 47.00 5.13
C TRP A 33 -27.12 45.90 6.19
N PRO A 34 -27.31 46.21 7.49
CA PRO A 34 -27.55 45.20 8.53
C PRO A 34 -28.78 44.31 8.25
N THR A 35 -29.93 44.91 7.91
CA THR A 35 -31.16 44.16 7.66
C THR A 35 -31.09 43.37 6.35
N PHE A 36 -30.50 43.97 5.30
CA PHE A 36 -30.26 43.31 4.03
C PHE A 36 -29.38 42.07 4.19
N LEU A 37 -28.21 42.22 4.84
CA LEU A 37 -27.27 41.13 5.10
C LEU A 37 -27.88 40.07 6.00
N GLY A 38 -28.62 40.46 7.05
CA GLY A 38 -29.30 39.53 7.93
C GLY A 38 -30.30 38.64 7.20
N ASN A 39 -31.19 39.24 6.40
CA ASN A 39 -32.20 38.49 5.64
C ASN A 39 -31.59 37.62 4.53
N PHE A 40 -30.58 38.15 3.83
CA PHE A 40 -29.84 37.39 2.81
C PHE A 40 -29.14 36.16 3.40
N LEU A 41 -28.47 36.32 4.55
CA LEU A 41 -27.78 35.23 5.23
C LEU A 41 -28.75 34.17 5.77
N ILE A 42 -29.91 34.57 6.30
CA ILE A 42 -30.94 33.63 6.76
C ILE A 42 -31.54 32.84 5.59
N MET A 43 -31.77 33.50 4.46
CA MET A 43 -32.28 32.87 3.23
C MET A 43 -31.29 31.85 2.66
N LEU A 44 -29.99 32.18 2.68
CA LEU A 44 -28.94 31.33 2.14
C LEU A 44 -28.45 30.24 3.10
N ALA A 45 -28.65 30.38 4.41
CA ALA A 45 -28.07 29.49 5.41
C ALA A 45 -28.32 27.98 5.12
N PRO A 46 -29.53 27.53 4.72
CA PRO A 46 -29.77 26.12 4.41
C PRO A 46 -29.07 25.67 3.12
N GLU A 47 -29.08 26.50 2.07
CA GLU A 47 -28.48 26.17 0.77
C GLU A 47 -26.94 26.14 0.86
N LEU A 48 -26.34 27.10 1.56
CA LEU A 48 -24.89 27.15 1.75
C LEU A 48 -24.38 26.01 2.62
N ALA A 49 -25.13 25.61 3.65
CA ALA A 49 -24.79 24.43 4.43
C ALA A 49 -24.80 23.16 3.56
N GLY A 50 -25.81 23.01 2.68
CA GLY A 50 -25.90 21.90 1.74
C GLY A 50 -24.74 21.87 0.74
N ILE A 51 -24.38 23.00 0.15
CA ILE A 51 -23.26 23.08 -0.82
C ILE A 51 -21.92 22.84 -0.11
N ALA A 52 -21.68 23.44 1.06
CA ALA A 52 -20.45 23.23 1.82
C ALA A 52 -20.26 21.76 2.20
N LEU A 53 -21.33 21.10 2.67
CA LEU A 53 -21.31 19.66 2.93
C LEU A 53 -21.01 18.85 1.66
N THR A 54 -21.65 19.20 0.54
CA THR A 54 -21.43 18.54 -0.75
C THR A 54 -19.98 18.66 -1.21
N VAL A 55 -19.38 19.85 -1.12
CA VAL A 55 -17.97 20.09 -1.48
C VAL A 55 -17.03 19.28 -0.58
N LEU A 56 -17.25 19.28 0.73
CA LEU A 56 -16.45 18.50 1.67
C LEU A 56 -16.52 16.99 1.35
N VAL A 57 -17.72 16.48 1.05
CA VAL A 57 -17.91 15.08 0.66
C VAL A 57 -17.20 14.80 -0.68
N LEU A 58 -17.31 15.69 -1.67
CA LEU A 58 -16.64 15.52 -2.96
C LEU A 58 -15.12 15.51 -2.83
N ASP A 59 -14.54 16.40 -2.03
CA ASP A 59 -13.09 16.45 -1.78
C ASP A 59 -12.61 15.18 -1.06
N TYR A 60 -13.34 14.74 -0.03
CA TYR A 60 -13.05 13.49 0.66
C TYR A 60 -13.09 12.29 -0.30
N LEU A 61 -14.11 12.22 -1.16
CA LEU A 61 -14.23 11.16 -2.16
C LEU A 61 -13.13 11.23 -3.22
N ALA A 62 -12.74 12.43 -3.65
CA ALA A 62 -11.67 12.63 -4.62
C ALA A 62 -10.32 12.18 -4.06
N GLU A 63 -10.01 12.52 -2.81
CA GLU A 63 -8.80 12.08 -2.12
C GLU A 63 -8.78 10.56 -1.95
N LYS A 64 -9.91 9.96 -1.54
CA LYS A 64 -10.01 8.50 -1.44
C LYS A 64 -9.88 7.79 -2.79
N ARG A 65 -10.37 8.37 -3.88
CA ARG A 65 -10.18 7.82 -5.24
C ARG A 65 -8.73 7.91 -5.69
N ALA A 66 -8.06 9.03 -5.41
CA ALA A 66 -6.65 9.22 -5.74
C ALA A 66 -5.76 8.22 -4.98
N GLU A 67 -6.05 8.00 -3.69
CA GLU A 67 -5.34 7.02 -2.86
C GLU A 67 -5.46 5.61 -3.43
N ARG A 68 -6.68 5.18 -3.78
CA ARG A 68 -6.93 3.86 -4.38
C ARG A 68 -6.21 3.68 -5.71
N THR A 69 -6.24 4.71 -6.55
CA THR A 69 -5.60 4.67 -7.88
C THR A 69 -4.08 4.54 -7.73
N LEU A 70 -3.50 5.34 -6.83
CA LEU A 70 -2.07 5.28 -6.56
C LEU A 70 -1.67 3.94 -5.95
N ARG A 71 -2.45 3.42 -4.99
CA ARG A 71 -2.21 2.10 -4.39
C ARG A 71 -2.16 1.02 -5.46
N TRP A 72 -3.16 0.98 -6.35
CA TRP A 72 -3.20 0.02 -7.44
C TRP A 72 -1.99 0.17 -8.38
N GLN A 73 -1.64 1.41 -8.74
CA GLN A 73 -0.48 1.68 -9.60
C GLN A 73 0.83 1.22 -8.96
N LEU A 74 1.06 1.50 -7.68
CA LEU A 74 2.28 1.11 -6.99
C LEU A 74 2.39 -0.41 -6.86
N VAL A 75 1.31 -1.12 -6.55
CA VAL A 75 1.32 -2.59 -6.53
C VAL A 75 1.65 -3.15 -7.91
N HIS A 76 1.08 -2.57 -8.97
CA HIS A 76 1.41 -2.98 -10.34
C HIS A 76 2.87 -2.68 -10.71
N GLU A 77 3.39 -1.49 -10.34
CA GLU A 77 4.80 -1.12 -10.56
C GLU A 77 5.76 -2.01 -9.75
N MET A 78 5.35 -2.45 -8.55
CA MET A 78 6.10 -3.41 -7.72
C MET A 78 6.26 -4.76 -8.43
N GLY A 79 5.28 -5.19 -9.22
CA GLY A 79 5.34 -6.40 -10.06
C GLY A 79 6.20 -6.27 -11.32
N SER A 80 6.92 -5.16 -11.50
CA SER A 80 7.73 -4.91 -12.70
C SER A 80 8.99 -5.76 -12.73
N HIS A 81 9.39 -6.16 -13.94
CA HIS A 81 10.68 -6.80 -14.22
C HIS A 81 11.85 -5.80 -14.11
N ASN A 82 11.58 -4.51 -13.98
CA ASN A 82 12.59 -3.47 -13.84
C ASN A 82 12.79 -3.15 -12.35
N ASN A 83 13.95 -3.54 -11.81
CA ASN A 83 14.32 -3.31 -10.43
C ASN A 83 14.11 -1.87 -9.96
N PHE A 84 14.45 -0.86 -10.76
CA PHE A 84 14.31 0.54 -10.37
C PHE A 84 12.83 0.92 -10.15
N VAL A 85 11.94 0.45 -11.02
CA VAL A 85 10.49 0.71 -10.91
C VAL A 85 9.93 -0.04 -9.70
N ALA A 86 10.31 -1.30 -9.53
CA ALA A 86 9.85 -2.11 -8.42
C ALA A 86 10.32 -1.56 -7.06
N LEU A 87 11.60 -1.17 -6.93
CA LEU A 87 12.16 -0.59 -5.71
C LEU A 87 11.55 0.76 -5.37
N ARG A 88 11.31 1.62 -6.38
CA ARG A 88 10.61 2.88 -6.17
C ARG A 88 9.20 2.61 -5.63
N ALA A 89 8.50 1.63 -6.20
CA ALA A 89 7.18 1.26 -5.73
C ALA A 89 7.20 0.73 -4.29
N VAL A 90 8.10 -0.20 -3.96
CA VAL A 90 8.29 -0.72 -2.60
C VAL A 90 8.58 0.42 -1.61
N TYR A 91 9.44 1.36 -1.98
CA TYR A 91 9.75 2.52 -1.15
C TYR A 91 8.49 3.37 -0.85
N GLU A 92 7.71 3.70 -1.87
CA GLU A 92 6.48 4.49 -1.73
C GLU A 92 5.40 3.75 -0.92
N LEU A 93 5.21 2.45 -1.17
CA LEU A 93 4.31 1.60 -0.38
C LEU A 93 4.72 1.58 1.10
N ARG A 94 6.03 1.51 1.38
CA ARG A 94 6.58 1.51 2.74
C ARG A 94 6.34 2.83 3.45
N GLN A 95 6.61 3.97 2.81
CA GLN A 95 6.39 5.29 3.40
C GLN A 95 4.92 5.53 3.76
N ARG A 96 4.00 4.89 3.03
CA ARG A 96 2.56 4.97 3.25
C ARG A 96 2.03 3.94 4.25
N GLY A 97 2.87 3.01 4.70
CA GLY A 97 2.48 1.89 5.57
C GLY A 97 1.66 0.81 4.85
N TRP A 98 1.56 0.84 3.53
CA TRP A 98 0.74 -0.10 2.75
C TRP A 98 1.38 -1.47 2.61
N LEU A 99 2.67 -1.62 2.91
CA LEU A 99 3.27 -2.96 2.98
C LEU A 99 2.65 -3.80 4.11
N MET A 100 2.16 -3.18 5.18
CA MET A 100 1.70 -3.85 6.42
C MET A 100 0.17 -3.94 6.53
N ASP A 101 -0.59 -3.26 5.67
CA ASP A 101 -2.05 -3.13 5.80
C ASP A 101 -2.85 -4.17 5.01
N GLY A 102 -2.18 -5.21 4.49
CA GLY A 102 -2.76 -6.24 3.64
C GLY A 102 -2.89 -5.84 2.16
N THR A 103 -2.37 -4.68 1.74
CA THR A 103 -2.38 -4.29 0.31
C THR A 103 -1.70 -5.30 -0.61
N LEU A 104 -0.72 -6.04 -0.08
CA LEU A 104 0.03 -7.04 -0.83
C LEU A 104 -0.49 -8.48 -0.62
N GLU A 105 -1.71 -8.64 -0.09
CA GLU A 105 -2.36 -9.95 -0.08
C GLU A 105 -2.93 -10.29 -1.45
N ASN A 106 -2.73 -11.52 -1.92
CA ASN A 106 -3.24 -12.02 -3.22
C ASN A 106 -2.78 -11.20 -4.45
N VAL A 107 -1.63 -10.54 -4.39
CA VAL A 107 -1.12 -9.72 -5.49
C VAL A 107 -0.28 -10.56 -6.47
N PRO A 108 -0.42 -10.33 -7.79
CA PRO A 108 0.44 -10.96 -8.79
C PRO A 108 1.78 -10.22 -8.88
N LEU A 109 2.83 -10.85 -8.34
CA LEU A 109 4.21 -10.38 -8.36
C LEU A 109 5.14 -11.38 -9.07
N HIS A 110 4.57 -12.28 -9.90
CA HIS A 110 5.36 -13.21 -10.69
C HIS A 110 6.35 -12.45 -11.58
N HIS A 111 7.57 -12.97 -11.69
CA HIS A 111 8.68 -12.38 -12.44
C HIS A 111 9.10 -10.96 -12.01
N ALA A 112 8.62 -10.45 -10.88
CA ALA A 112 9.02 -9.14 -10.37
C ALA A 112 10.51 -9.11 -10.03
N ASP A 113 11.18 -8.00 -10.33
CA ASP A 113 12.57 -7.77 -9.92
C ASP A 113 12.63 -6.96 -8.62
N LEU A 114 12.55 -7.66 -7.50
CA LEU A 114 12.60 -7.13 -6.14
C LEU A 114 13.99 -7.30 -5.50
N THR A 115 15.04 -7.35 -6.33
CA THR A 115 16.43 -7.42 -5.87
C THR A 115 16.76 -6.23 -4.96
N ASN A 116 17.30 -6.48 -3.77
CA ASN A 116 17.54 -5.51 -2.69
C ASN A 116 16.29 -4.80 -2.15
N ALA A 117 15.07 -5.30 -2.39
CA ALA A 117 13.85 -4.67 -1.90
C ALA A 117 13.74 -4.74 -0.38
N ASN A 118 13.29 -3.64 0.24
CA ASN A 118 12.97 -3.63 1.66
C ASN A 118 11.49 -3.95 1.89
N LEU A 119 11.23 -5.24 2.13
CA LEU A 119 9.92 -5.82 2.40
C LEU A 119 9.77 -6.26 3.86
N ALA A 120 10.61 -5.75 4.77
CA ALA A 120 10.53 -6.11 6.18
C ALA A 120 9.16 -5.73 6.76
N ASN A 121 8.55 -6.65 7.50
CA ASN A 121 7.18 -6.62 8.03
C ASN A 121 6.06 -6.59 6.98
N ALA A 122 6.33 -6.86 5.70
CA ALA A 122 5.30 -6.85 4.68
C ALA A 122 4.30 -8.01 4.86
N THR A 123 3.02 -7.75 4.58
CA THR A 123 1.95 -8.74 4.54
C THR A 123 1.78 -9.23 3.10
N LEU A 124 2.43 -10.33 2.76
CA LEU A 124 2.47 -10.96 1.43
C LEU A 124 1.66 -12.26 1.35
N CYS A 125 0.77 -12.50 2.34
CA CYS A 125 -0.03 -13.71 2.43
C CYS A 125 -0.80 -13.96 1.11
N HIS A 126 -0.69 -15.18 0.58
CA HIS A 126 -1.25 -15.58 -0.72
C HIS A 126 -0.73 -14.82 -1.95
N ALA A 127 0.34 -14.04 -1.86
CA ALA A 127 0.91 -13.40 -3.04
C ALA A 127 1.49 -14.45 -4.00
N ASP A 128 1.43 -14.15 -5.29
CA ASP A 128 2.09 -14.94 -6.33
C ASP A 128 3.47 -14.32 -6.60
N LEU A 129 4.54 -14.95 -6.12
CA LEU A 129 5.93 -14.52 -6.32
C LEU A 129 6.67 -15.46 -7.28
N GLN A 130 5.96 -16.27 -8.07
CA GLN A 130 6.59 -17.26 -8.93
C GLN A 130 7.67 -16.62 -9.82
N ASN A 131 8.87 -17.21 -9.83
CA ASN A 131 10.01 -16.74 -10.62
C ASN A 131 10.47 -15.28 -10.33
N ALA A 132 10.03 -14.66 -9.24
CA ALA A 132 10.49 -13.33 -8.85
C ALA A 132 11.98 -13.34 -8.45
N GLN A 133 12.66 -12.20 -8.60
CA GLN A 133 14.02 -12.00 -8.08
C GLN A 133 13.93 -11.29 -6.73
N LEU A 134 14.30 -11.97 -5.65
CA LEU A 134 14.37 -11.43 -4.28
C LEU A 134 15.80 -11.49 -3.73
N VAL A 135 16.80 -11.41 -4.63
CA VAL A 135 18.21 -11.45 -4.26
C VAL A 135 18.50 -10.32 -3.28
N ARG A 136 19.06 -10.65 -2.10
CA ARG A 136 19.34 -9.70 -1.00
C ARG A 136 18.12 -8.90 -0.51
N ALA A 137 16.90 -9.37 -0.74
CA ALA A 137 15.71 -8.71 -0.22
C ALA A 137 15.66 -8.82 1.32
N GLU A 138 15.19 -7.75 1.97
CA GLU A 138 14.92 -7.71 3.40
C GLU A 138 13.47 -8.14 3.65
N LEU A 139 13.25 -9.33 4.20
CA LEU A 139 11.94 -9.94 4.46
C LEU A 139 11.75 -10.25 5.96
N GLN A 140 12.45 -9.55 6.84
CA GLN A 140 12.40 -9.82 8.27
C GLN A 140 10.98 -9.58 8.80
N ASN A 141 10.46 -10.50 9.59
CA ASN A 141 9.09 -10.51 10.09
C ASN A 141 8.00 -10.42 9.00
N ALA A 142 8.31 -10.69 7.73
CA ALA A 142 7.30 -10.69 6.68
C ALA A 142 6.34 -11.87 6.87
N ASP A 143 5.06 -11.63 6.55
CA ASP A 143 4.04 -12.66 6.48
C ASP A 143 3.98 -13.21 5.05
N LEU A 144 4.58 -14.37 4.83
CA LEU A 144 4.67 -15.10 3.57
C LEU A 144 3.83 -16.40 3.62
N ARG A 145 2.79 -16.43 4.45
CA ARG A 145 1.90 -17.60 4.53
C ARG A 145 1.23 -17.86 3.20
N GLU A 146 1.13 -19.13 2.83
CA GLU A 146 0.42 -19.58 1.62
C GLU A 146 0.86 -18.86 0.33
N THR A 147 2.09 -18.33 0.32
CA THR A 147 2.64 -17.58 -0.81
C THR A 147 3.24 -18.54 -1.81
N ASP A 148 3.08 -18.29 -3.11
CA ASP A 148 3.72 -19.12 -4.12
C ASP A 148 5.12 -18.58 -4.45
N LEU A 149 6.15 -19.28 -3.94
CA LEU A 149 7.56 -18.92 -4.11
C LEU A 149 8.25 -19.82 -5.15
N HIS A 150 7.53 -20.63 -5.93
CA HIS A 150 8.14 -21.54 -6.90
C HIS A 150 9.04 -20.80 -7.90
N GLY A 151 10.29 -21.24 -8.03
CA GLY A 151 11.27 -20.65 -8.95
C GLY A 151 11.79 -19.27 -8.54
N THR A 152 11.37 -18.73 -7.40
CA THR A 152 11.89 -17.47 -6.86
C THR A 152 13.37 -17.56 -6.53
N ASN A 153 14.13 -16.52 -6.86
CA ASN A 153 15.53 -16.42 -6.44
C ASN A 153 15.63 -15.70 -5.09
N LEU A 154 15.89 -16.46 -4.02
CA LEU A 154 16.04 -15.95 -2.66
C LEU A 154 17.51 -15.82 -2.21
N THR A 155 18.46 -15.80 -3.15
CA THR A 155 19.90 -15.72 -2.84
C THR A 155 20.20 -14.55 -1.91
N GLU A 156 20.81 -14.82 -0.76
CA GLU A 156 21.16 -13.84 0.29
C GLU A 156 19.96 -13.04 0.84
N ALA A 157 18.71 -13.46 0.62
CA ALA A 157 17.54 -12.82 1.22
C ALA A 157 17.51 -13.04 2.74
N ASN A 158 17.04 -12.05 3.50
CA ASN A 158 16.94 -12.15 4.96
C ASN A 158 15.50 -12.42 5.38
N LEU A 159 15.21 -13.67 5.79
CA LEU A 159 13.91 -14.17 6.23
C LEU A 159 13.82 -14.33 7.75
N GLN A 160 14.66 -13.63 8.52
CA GLN A 160 14.62 -13.69 9.98
C GLN A 160 13.22 -13.38 10.52
N ASN A 161 12.69 -14.25 11.38
CA ASN A 161 11.33 -14.21 11.93
C ASN A 161 10.19 -14.20 10.88
N ALA A 162 10.47 -14.50 9.60
CA ALA A 162 9.43 -14.54 8.58
C ALA A 162 8.50 -15.74 8.79
N ASN A 163 7.26 -15.62 8.34
CA ASN A 163 6.29 -16.72 8.42
C ASN A 163 6.07 -17.33 7.03
N LEU A 164 6.63 -18.51 6.77
CA LEU A 164 6.53 -19.24 5.51
C LEU A 164 5.51 -20.40 5.58
N LEU A 165 4.66 -20.46 6.62
CA LEU A 165 3.71 -21.56 6.80
C LEU A 165 2.87 -21.78 5.52
N ASN A 166 2.82 -23.03 5.04
CA ASN A 166 2.14 -23.43 3.81
C ASN A 166 2.61 -22.69 2.52
N SER A 167 3.76 -22.01 2.53
CA SER A 167 4.31 -21.41 1.31
C SER A 167 4.92 -22.47 0.39
N ASN A 168 4.87 -22.22 -0.92
CA ASN A 168 5.45 -23.11 -1.93
C ASN A 168 6.91 -22.71 -2.20
N VAL A 169 7.83 -23.12 -1.32
CA VAL A 169 9.28 -22.86 -1.43
C VAL A 169 10.03 -24.18 -1.32
N THR A 170 11.12 -24.36 -2.08
CA THR A 170 11.94 -25.59 -2.00
C THR A 170 13.09 -25.45 -1.01
N ALA A 171 13.61 -26.59 -0.55
CA ALA A 171 14.81 -26.65 0.29
C ALA A 171 16.02 -25.96 -0.37
N GLU A 172 16.21 -26.11 -1.69
CA GLU A 172 17.34 -25.49 -2.38
C GLU A 172 17.24 -23.96 -2.41
N GLN A 173 16.02 -23.42 -2.47
CA GLN A 173 15.78 -21.98 -2.38
C GLN A 173 16.09 -21.46 -0.98
N LEU A 174 15.65 -22.19 0.06
CA LEU A 174 15.92 -21.86 1.46
C LEU A 174 17.40 -22.01 1.83
N ALA A 175 18.14 -22.93 1.21
CA ALA A 175 19.57 -23.09 1.45
C ALA A 175 20.42 -21.88 1.00
N GLN A 176 19.88 -21.05 0.08
CA GLN A 176 20.58 -19.90 -0.49
C GLN A 176 20.32 -18.58 0.24
N VAL A 177 19.42 -18.58 1.22
CA VAL A 177 19.04 -17.39 1.98
C VAL A 177 20.15 -16.99 2.95
N TYR A 178 20.18 -15.72 3.34
CA TYR A 178 21.15 -15.23 4.31
C TYR A 178 20.82 -15.66 5.74
N SER A 179 19.55 -15.61 6.13
CA SER A 179 19.10 -15.99 7.47
C SER A 179 17.66 -16.50 7.46
N LEU A 180 17.43 -17.56 8.23
CA LEU A 180 16.12 -18.12 8.58
C LEU A 180 15.90 -18.11 10.08
N GLU A 181 16.70 -17.38 10.85
CA GLU A 181 16.61 -17.40 12.31
C GLU A 181 15.19 -17.06 12.78
N ASN A 182 14.60 -17.94 13.59
CA ASN A 182 13.23 -17.88 14.10
C ASN A 182 12.13 -17.81 13.03
N ALA A 183 12.44 -18.07 11.77
CA ALA A 183 11.43 -18.18 10.73
C ALA A 183 10.53 -19.40 10.99
N THR A 184 9.23 -19.27 10.75
CA THR A 184 8.32 -20.41 10.63
C THR A 184 8.47 -20.98 9.23
N LEU A 185 8.83 -22.25 9.11
CA LEU A 185 9.02 -22.98 7.86
C LEU A 185 7.68 -23.42 7.26
N PRO A 186 7.65 -23.91 6.00
CA PRO A 186 6.42 -24.35 5.35
C PRO A 186 5.61 -25.39 6.11
N ASP A 187 6.27 -26.32 6.80
CA ASP A 187 5.67 -27.35 7.66
C ASP A 187 5.18 -26.82 9.03
N GLY A 188 5.41 -25.54 9.33
CA GLY A 188 5.04 -24.88 10.58
C GLY A 188 6.07 -24.97 11.70
N ARG A 189 7.23 -25.60 11.48
CA ARG A 189 8.32 -25.62 12.47
C ARG A 189 9.03 -24.27 12.52
N ILE A 190 9.53 -23.91 13.70
CA ILE A 190 10.32 -22.69 13.89
C ILE A 190 11.80 -23.05 13.82
N ASN A 191 12.56 -22.36 12.97
CA ASN A 191 14.01 -22.52 12.90
C ASN A 191 14.68 -21.86 14.12
N GLN A 192 15.09 -22.64 15.11
CA GLN A 192 15.60 -22.14 16.40
C GLN A 192 17.05 -21.61 16.38
N GLY A 193 17.54 -21.10 15.24
CA GLY A 193 18.87 -20.46 15.14
C GLY A 193 20.07 -21.40 15.38
N GLN A 194 19.85 -22.71 15.57
CA GLN A 194 20.93 -23.67 15.70
C GLN A 194 21.49 -24.05 14.32
N ARG A 195 22.46 -23.24 13.88
CA ARG A 195 23.68 -23.69 13.21
C ARG A 195 23.55 -24.38 11.84
N LEU A 196 22.71 -23.88 10.93
CA LEU A 196 22.80 -24.27 9.51
C LEU A 196 24.07 -23.72 8.83
N ALA A 197 24.62 -22.59 9.28
CA ALA A 197 25.79 -21.95 8.67
C ALA A 197 27.15 -22.67 8.89
N SER A 198 27.22 -23.79 9.64
CA SER A 198 28.49 -24.50 9.89
C SER A 198 28.50 -25.99 9.52
N LEU A 199 27.51 -26.48 8.79
CA LEU A 199 27.48 -27.84 8.26
C LEU A 199 27.61 -27.76 6.74
N ALA A 200 28.39 -28.68 6.16
CA ALA A 200 28.81 -28.63 4.76
C ALA A 200 27.61 -28.53 3.78
N PRO A 201 27.79 -27.89 2.60
CA PRO A 201 26.70 -27.57 1.67
C PRO A 201 25.82 -28.75 1.23
N LEU A 202 26.34 -29.98 1.26
CA LEU A 202 25.60 -31.18 0.84
C LEU A 202 24.77 -31.81 1.96
N ALA A 203 25.05 -31.51 3.24
CA ALA A 203 24.27 -32.02 4.37
C ALA A 203 23.05 -31.12 4.70
N GLN A 204 23.04 -29.89 4.17
CA GLN A 204 21.97 -28.91 4.38
C GLN A 204 20.69 -29.23 3.60
N LEU A 205 20.79 -29.88 2.43
CA LEU A 205 19.62 -30.15 1.59
C LEU A 205 18.75 -31.26 2.17
N ASP A 206 19.35 -32.36 2.63
CA ASP A 206 18.61 -33.50 3.20
C ASP A 206 17.80 -33.09 4.46
N GLU A 207 18.38 -32.27 5.35
CA GLU A 207 17.67 -31.77 6.54
C GLU A 207 16.59 -30.72 6.20
N LEU A 208 16.78 -29.92 5.14
CA LEU A 208 15.79 -28.94 4.71
C LEU A 208 14.63 -29.60 3.94
N ASP A 209 14.91 -30.66 3.18
CA ASP A 209 13.88 -31.43 2.47
C ASP A 209 12.86 -32.05 3.46
N GLU A 210 13.32 -32.54 4.62
CA GLU A 210 12.43 -33.04 5.67
C GLU A 210 11.53 -31.96 6.31
N LEU A 211 11.92 -30.68 6.23
CA LEU A 211 11.20 -29.55 6.83
C LEU A 211 10.26 -28.86 5.83
N VAL A 212 10.33 -29.23 4.56
CA VAL A 212 9.56 -28.64 3.46
C VAL A 212 8.53 -29.63 2.88
N ALA A 213 8.69 -30.94 3.15
CA ALA A 213 7.79 -32.01 2.71
C ALA A 213 6.46 -32.10 3.49
#